data_AF-A0A7Y3P352-F1
#
_entry.id   AF-A0A7Y3P352-F1
#
_cell.length_a   1.000
_cell.length_b   1.000
_cell.length_c   1.000
_cell.angle_alpha   90.00
_cell.angle_beta   90.00
_cell.angle_gamma   90.00
#
_symmetry.space_group_name_H-M   'P 1'
#
loop_
_entity.id
_entity.type
_entity.pdbx_description
1 polymer ?
#
loop_
_entity_poly.entity_id
_entity_poly.type
_entity_poly.pdbx_seq_one_letter_code
_entity_poly.pdbx_strand_id
1 'polypeptide(L)'
;MSDGYDRDEMLVQVSVASPAGACTLEDPSLLHYILRLGESIEAASQDDREALDVLRAIPHAFDPDEELIGAFGRGWRVLPARGALDWPVLEVTPQRLRSALRRAHDLLWSNAAAVRVSARDISQLEISLEAIYGVLSQAEAAGVPVSVSYVA
;
A
#
# COMPACT_ATOMS: atom_id res chain seq x y z
N MET A 1 -17.37 -5.08 36.59
CA MET A 1 -17.06 -6.07 35.54
C MET A 1 -16.93 -5.28 34.26
N SER A 2 -15.72 -4.85 33.97
CA SER A 2 -15.41 -4.07 32.77
C SER A 2 -14.65 -5.02 31.86
N ASP A 3 -15.32 -5.49 30.80
CA ASP A 3 -14.63 -6.15 29.68
C ASP A 3 -13.80 -5.08 28.98
N GLY A 4 -12.57 -4.91 29.47
CA GLY A 4 -11.49 -4.33 28.69
C GLY A 4 -11.15 -5.33 27.60
N TYR A 5 -11.82 -5.21 26.44
CA TYR A 5 -11.24 -5.73 25.23
C TYR A 5 -9.93 -4.98 25.01
N ASP A 6 -8.82 -5.66 25.26
CA ASP A 6 -7.53 -5.38 24.64
C ASP A 6 -7.77 -5.20 23.13
N ARG A 7 -7.93 -3.95 22.70
CA ARG A 7 -7.65 -3.51 21.33
C ARG A 7 -6.17 -3.21 21.16
N ASP A 8 -5.33 -3.63 22.11
CA ASP A 8 -3.88 -3.63 21.98
C ASP A 8 -3.49 -4.72 20.98
N GLU A 9 -3.01 -4.26 19.82
CA GLU A 9 -2.28 -5.01 18.79
C GLU A 9 -3.06 -6.08 18.02
N MET A 10 -4.16 -5.72 17.36
CA MET A 10 -4.50 -6.44 16.13
C MET A 10 -3.33 -6.19 15.15
N LEU A 11 -2.50 -7.21 14.91
CA LEU A 11 -1.38 -7.17 13.98
C LEU A 11 -1.93 -6.97 12.57
N VAL A 12 -2.17 -5.73 12.22
CA VAL A 12 -2.68 -5.32 10.92
C VAL A 12 -1.54 -5.46 9.92
N GLN A 13 -1.63 -6.51 9.11
CA GLN A 13 -0.66 -6.81 8.05
C GLN A 13 -1.19 -6.33 6.70
N VAL A 14 -0.30 -6.19 5.72
CA VAL A 14 -0.67 -5.82 4.36
C VAL A 14 -0.45 -7.01 3.44
N SER A 15 -1.51 -7.48 2.80
CA SER A 15 -1.43 -8.51 1.77
C SER A 15 -1.33 -7.88 0.39
N VAL A 16 -0.40 -8.37 -0.41
CA VAL A 16 -0.31 -8.11 -1.85
C VAL A 16 -0.45 -9.46 -2.57
N ALA A 17 -1.55 -9.64 -3.29
CA ALA A 17 -1.94 -10.95 -3.79
C ALA A 17 -2.46 -10.92 -5.23
N SER A 18 -2.24 -12.02 -5.94
CA SER A 18 -2.83 -12.31 -7.24
C SER A 18 -3.06 -13.82 -7.34
N PRO A 19 -3.80 -14.30 -8.35
CA PRO A 19 -3.88 -15.74 -8.62
C PRO A 19 -2.52 -16.41 -8.89
N ALA A 20 -1.50 -15.64 -9.27
CA ALA A 20 -0.17 -16.14 -9.62
C ALA A 20 0.80 -16.21 -8.42
N GLY A 21 0.46 -15.56 -7.30
CA GLY A 21 1.31 -15.48 -6.11
C GLY A 21 0.87 -14.40 -5.14
N ALA A 22 1.35 -14.47 -3.91
CA ALA A 22 1.03 -13.52 -2.84
C ALA A 22 2.18 -13.35 -1.85
N CYS A 23 2.22 -12.20 -1.19
CA CYS A 23 3.05 -11.95 -0.02
C CYS A 23 2.25 -11.17 1.04
N THR A 24 2.58 -11.40 2.30
CA THR A 24 2.03 -10.64 3.44
C THR A 24 3.17 -9.94 4.14
N LEU A 25 3.00 -8.64 4.34
CA LEU A 25 3.97 -7.78 5.02
C LEU A 25 3.56 -7.65 6.48
N GLU A 26 4.43 -8.11 7.38
CA GLU A 26 4.18 -8.06 8.82
C GLU A 26 4.31 -6.64 9.39
N ASP A 27 5.01 -5.76 8.67
CA ASP A 27 5.24 -4.37 9.05
C ASP A 27 4.61 -3.43 8.01
N PRO A 28 3.56 -2.64 8.38
CA PRO A 28 2.92 -1.68 7.49
C PRO A 28 3.75 -0.39 7.33
N SER A 29 4.98 -0.31 7.85
CA SER A 29 5.82 0.90 7.79
C SER A 29 6.02 1.44 6.36
N LEU A 30 6.06 0.60 5.33
CA LEU A 30 6.01 1.00 3.91
C LEU A 30 4.84 1.95 3.61
N LEU A 31 3.62 1.61 4.05
CA LEU A 31 2.43 2.44 3.83
C LEU A 31 2.48 3.71 4.68
N HIS A 32 2.94 3.59 5.92
CA HIS A 32 3.11 4.75 6.79
C HIS A 32 4.05 5.80 6.16
N TYR A 33 5.14 5.38 5.52
CA TYR A 33 6.04 6.29 4.81
C TYR A 33 5.41 6.91 3.57
N ILE A 34 4.70 6.11 2.77
CA ILE A 34 4.02 6.62 1.57
C ILE A 34 2.97 7.68 1.93
N LEU A 35 2.20 7.45 2.99
CA LEU A 35 1.20 8.41 3.46
C LEU A 35 1.87 9.73 3.89
N ARG A 36 2.96 9.66 4.69
CA ARG A 36 3.72 10.83 5.13
C ARG A 36 4.39 11.61 3.99
N LEU A 37 4.79 10.94 2.90
CA LEU A 37 5.31 11.62 1.70
C LEU A 37 4.25 12.49 1.05
N GLY A 38 3.02 11.99 0.94
CA GLY A 38 1.92 12.74 0.37
C GLY A 38 1.59 14.03 1.12
N GLU A 39 1.84 14.07 2.43
CA GLU A 39 1.62 15.25 3.28
C GLU A 39 2.78 16.25 3.22
N SER A 40 3.99 15.80 2.89
CA SER A 40 5.22 16.58 3.04
C SER A 40 5.75 17.19 1.74
N ILE A 41 5.33 16.70 0.57
CA ILE A 41 5.91 17.10 -0.71
C ILE A 41 5.06 18.20 -1.37
N GLU A 42 5.45 19.46 -1.18
CA GLU A 42 4.79 20.63 -1.81
C GLU A 42 5.03 20.74 -3.33
N ALA A 43 6.11 20.14 -3.86
CA ALA A 43 6.53 20.29 -5.26
C ALA A 43 6.59 18.96 -6.06
N ALA A 44 5.68 18.01 -5.78
CA ALA A 44 5.61 16.75 -6.52
C ALA A 44 5.27 17.01 -8.00
N SER A 45 5.94 16.32 -8.92
CA SER A 45 5.56 16.36 -10.34
C SER A 45 4.16 15.75 -10.54
N GLN A 46 3.51 16.00 -11.67
CA GLN A 46 2.21 15.38 -11.96
C GLN A 46 2.28 13.84 -11.91
N ASP A 47 3.41 13.34 -12.37
CA ASP A 47 3.76 11.94 -12.44
C ASP A 47 3.92 11.30 -11.04
N ASP A 48 4.44 12.07 -10.09
CA ASP A 48 4.57 11.68 -8.68
C ASP A 48 3.22 11.69 -7.97
N ARG A 49 2.39 12.70 -8.22
CA ARG A 49 1.03 12.78 -7.67
C ARG A 49 0.21 11.59 -8.11
N GLU A 50 0.23 11.29 -9.41
CA GLU A 50 -0.45 10.13 -9.98
C GLU A 50 -0.01 8.80 -9.35
N ALA A 51 1.27 8.67 -9.00
CA ALA A 51 1.80 7.51 -8.29
C ALA A 51 1.30 7.47 -6.84
N LEU A 52 1.35 8.59 -6.14
CA LEU A 52 0.87 8.70 -4.76
C LEU A 52 -0.65 8.47 -4.65
N ASP A 53 -1.44 8.90 -5.64
CA ASP A 53 -2.89 8.70 -5.67
C ASP A 53 -3.27 7.20 -5.67
N VAL A 54 -2.52 6.36 -6.41
CA VAL A 54 -2.72 4.91 -6.40
C VAL A 54 -2.50 4.34 -5.00
N LEU A 55 -1.44 4.79 -4.33
CA LEU A 55 -1.04 4.25 -3.03
C LEU A 55 -1.93 4.79 -1.90
N ARG A 56 -2.41 6.02 -2.01
CA ARG A 56 -3.43 6.60 -1.13
C ARG A 56 -4.78 5.91 -1.24
N ALA A 57 -5.08 5.34 -2.41
CA ALA A 57 -6.28 4.55 -2.60
C ALA A 57 -6.23 3.15 -1.97
N ILE A 58 -5.11 2.75 -1.33
CA ILE A 58 -5.05 1.51 -0.56
C ILE A 58 -5.94 1.68 0.68
N PRO A 59 -7.07 0.95 0.80
CA PRO A 59 -8.03 1.16 1.88
C PRO A 59 -7.36 0.91 3.23
N HIS A 60 -7.39 1.86 4.16
CA HIS A 60 -6.66 1.75 5.43
C HIS A 60 -7.45 0.97 6.49
N ALA A 61 -6.78 0.10 7.26
CA ALA A 61 -7.46 -0.73 8.27
C ALA A 61 -8.09 0.09 9.42
N PHE A 62 -7.50 1.24 9.73
CA PHE A 62 -7.89 2.08 10.87
C PHE A 62 -8.69 3.33 10.48
N ASP A 63 -8.81 3.60 9.18
CA ASP A 63 -9.59 4.71 8.64
C ASP A 63 -10.25 4.25 7.35
N PRO A 64 -11.36 3.49 7.45
CA PRO A 64 -12.12 3.08 6.28
C PRO A 64 -12.83 4.33 5.75
N ASP A 65 -12.10 5.11 4.97
CA ASP A 65 -12.67 6.23 4.24
C ASP A 65 -13.70 5.66 3.25
N GLU A 66 -14.98 5.76 3.63
CA GLU A 66 -16.10 5.29 2.80
C GLU A 66 -16.10 5.97 1.42
N GLU A 67 -15.50 7.17 1.31
CA GLU A 67 -15.35 7.89 0.05
C GLU A 67 -14.36 7.20 -0.92
N LEU A 68 -13.43 6.39 -0.41
CA LEU A 68 -12.53 5.59 -1.24
C LEU A 68 -13.22 4.36 -1.84
N ILE A 69 -14.32 3.87 -1.25
CA ILE A 69 -15.00 2.67 -1.75
C ILE A 69 -15.67 2.99 -3.09
N GLY A 70 -15.20 2.32 -4.15
CA GLY A 70 -15.65 2.57 -5.52
C GLY A 70 -14.85 3.66 -6.24
N ALA A 71 -13.83 4.25 -5.60
CA ALA A 71 -12.87 5.11 -6.27
C ALA A 71 -12.11 4.34 -7.35
N PHE A 72 -11.78 5.01 -8.45
CA PHE A 72 -11.05 4.41 -9.56
C PHE A 72 -10.15 5.42 -10.26
N GLY A 73 -9.12 4.89 -10.92
CA GLY A 73 -8.22 5.67 -11.74
C GLY A 73 -7.61 4.82 -12.84
N ARG A 74 -6.58 5.36 -13.50
CA ARG A 74 -5.94 4.67 -14.62
C ARG A 74 -5.21 3.41 -14.12
N GLY A 75 -5.79 2.25 -14.41
CA GLY A 75 -5.21 0.95 -14.08
C GLY A 75 -5.36 0.54 -12.62
N TRP A 76 -6.26 1.17 -11.86
CA TRP A 76 -6.59 0.78 -10.50
C TRP A 76 -8.03 1.13 -10.13
N ARG A 77 -8.59 0.41 -9.15
CA ARG A 77 -9.89 0.69 -8.53
C ARG A 77 -9.97 0.09 -7.14
N VAL A 78 -10.77 0.69 -6.27
CA VAL A 78 -11.09 0.14 -4.96
C VAL A 78 -12.37 -0.68 -5.06
N LEU A 79 -12.30 -1.93 -4.61
CA LEU A 79 -13.43 -2.83 -4.52
C LEU A 79 -13.91 -2.91 -3.07
N PRO A 80 -15.23 -2.93 -2.82
CA PRO A 80 -15.77 -3.10 -1.48
C PRO A 80 -15.41 -4.48 -0.91
N ALA A 81 -15.43 -4.58 0.41
CA ALA A 81 -15.39 -5.86 1.11
C ALA A 81 -16.52 -6.78 0.59
N ARG A 82 -16.21 -8.06 0.37
CA ARG A 82 -17.19 -9.04 -0.14
C ARG A 82 -18.07 -9.63 0.97
N GLY A 83 -17.68 -9.47 2.23
CA GLY A 83 -18.40 -9.92 3.40
C GLY A 83 -18.02 -9.13 4.65
N ALA A 84 -18.75 -9.36 5.75
CA ALA A 84 -18.57 -8.62 7.01
C ALA A 84 -17.21 -8.85 7.69
N LEU A 85 -16.46 -9.87 7.26
CA LEU A 85 -15.12 -10.20 7.75
C LEU A 85 -14.03 -9.90 6.73
N ASP A 86 -14.39 -9.41 5.54
CA ASP A 86 -13.44 -9.06 4.49
C ASP A 86 -13.07 -7.59 4.59
N TRP A 87 -11.87 -7.26 4.08
CA TRP A 87 -11.42 -5.89 3.92
C TRP A 87 -11.69 -5.40 2.50
N PRO A 88 -11.97 -4.10 2.30
CA PRO A 88 -11.92 -3.49 0.97
C PRO A 88 -10.53 -3.70 0.36
N VAL A 89 -10.47 -3.82 -0.97
CA VAL A 89 -9.22 -4.12 -1.67
C VAL A 89 -8.95 -3.10 -2.78
N LEU A 90 -7.70 -2.68 -2.92
CA LEU A 90 -7.23 -2.00 -4.11
C LEU A 90 -6.90 -3.05 -5.17
N GLU A 91 -7.65 -3.09 -6.27
CA GLU A 91 -7.29 -3.87 -7.46
C GLU A 91 -6.52 -2.97 -8.43
N VAL A 92 -5.31 -3.39 -8.83
CA VAL A 92 -4.38 -2.57 -9.61
C VAL A 92 -3.58 -3.43 -10.59
N THR A 93 -3.21 -2.87 -11.74
CA THR A 93 -2.31 -3.58 -12.66
C THR A 93 -0.89 -3.67 -12.08
N PRO A 94 -0.16 -4.78 -12.31
CA PRO A 94 1.20 -4.93 -11.77
C PRO A 94 2.13 -3.78 -12.18
N GLN A 95 2.04 -3.31 -13.42
CA GLN A 95 2.86 -2.21 -13.93
C GLN A 95 2.54 -0.89 -13.22
N ARG A 96 1.25 -0.63 -12.94
CA ARG A 96 0.86 0.61 -12.27
C ARG A 96 1.32 0.61 -10.82
N LEU A 97 1.14 -0.49 -10.09
CA LEU A 97 1.61 -0.60 -8.72
C LEU A 97 3.14 -0.54 -8.63
N ARG A 98 3.86 -1.22 -9.54
CA ARG A 98 5.33 -1.16 -9.59
C ARG A 98 5.82 0.27 -9.83
N SER A 99 5.21 0.97 -10.79
CA SER A 99 5.56 2.35 -11.09
C SER A 99 5.30 3.28 -9.91
N ALA A 100 4.17 3.08 -9.21
CA ALA A 100 3.79 3.87 -8.05
C ALA A 100 4.79 3.66 -6.89
N LEU A 101 5.09 2.41 -6.54
CA LEU A 101 6.03 2.07 -5.48
C LEU A 101 7.44 2.58 -5.76
N ARG A 102 7.93 2.44 -7.00
CA ARG A 102 9.25 2.96 -7.39
C ARG A 102 9.32 4.48 -7.26
N ARG A 103 8.30 5.20 -7.72
CA ARG A 103 8.27 6.67 -7.57
C ARG A 103 8.19 7.10 -6.11
N ALA A 104 7.35 6.44 -5.32
CA ALA A 104 7.26 6.72 -3.89
C ALA A 104 8.60 6.47 -3.19
N HIS A 105 9.30 5.39 -3.53
CA HIS A 105 10.66 5.12 -3.04
C HIS A 105 11.66 6.21 -3.45
N ASP A 106 11.70 6.62 -4.72
CA ASP A 106 12.62 7.65 -5.21
C ASP A 106 12.35 9.02 -4.55
N LEU A 107 11.08 9.35 -4.33
CA LEU A 107 10.65 10.54 -3.59
C LEU A 107 11.06 10.46 -2.12
N LEU A 108 10.90 9.29 -1.49
CA LEU A 108 11.32 9.07 -0.11
C LEU A 108 12.80 9.33 0.05
N TRP A 109 13.61 8.71 -0.81
CA TRP A 109 15.05 8.84 -0.79
C TRP A 109 15.50 10.29 -0.96
N SER A 110 14.88 10.99 -1.91
CA SER A 110 15.15 12.41 -2.18
C SER A 110 14.76 13.35 -1.03
N ASN A 111 13.86 12.92 -0.14
CA ASN A 111 13.31 13.72 0.96
C ASN A 111 13.56 13.13 2.35
N ALA A 112 14.44 12.13 2.48
CA ALA A 112 14.60 11.32 3.70
C ALA A 112 14.88 12.17 4.96
N ALA A 113 15.64 13.26 4.81
CA ALA A 113 15.92 14.20 5.89
C ALA A 113 14.66 14.97 6.35
N ALA A 114 13.79 15.37 5.42
CA ALA A 114 12.58 16.13 5.73
C ALA A 114 11.52 15.25 6.42
N VAL A 115 11.41 13.99 6.02
CA VAL A 115 10.43 13.04 6.57
C VAL A 115 10.93 12.28 7.81
N ARG A 116 12.18 12.50 8.25
CA ARG A 116 12.81 11.91 9.45
C ARG A 116 12.79 10.37 9.44
N VAL A 117 13.18 9.78 8.32
CA VAL A 117 13.22 8.32 8.16
C VAL A 117 14.57 7.79 8.60
N SER A 118 14.61 6.73 9.41
CA SER A 118 15.87 6.13 9.85
C SER A 118 16.43 5.17 8.79
N ALA A 119 17.73 4.87 8.88
CA ALA A 119 18.35 3.87 8.01
C ALA A 119 17.71 2.48 8.17
N ARG A 120 17.26 2.13 9.38
CA ARG A 120 16.56 0.86 9.65
C ARG A 120 15.24 0.78 8.88
N ASP A 121 14.50 1.89 8.86
CA ASP A 121 13.22 1.97 8.16
C ASP A 121 13.37 1.80 6.66
N ILE A 122 14.43 2.40 6.09
CA ILE A 122 14.80 2.25 4.68
C ILE A 122 15.12 0.79 4.36
N SER A 123 15.94 0.11 5.18
CA SER A 123 16.27 -1.29 4.92
C SER A 123 15.05 -2.21 5.01
N GLN A 124 14.14 -1.97 5.96
CA GLN A 124 12.90 -2.75 6.08
C GLN A 124 11.96 -2.52 4.89
N LEU A 125 11.91 -1.28 4.41
CA LEU A 125 11.20 -0.89 3.21
C LEU A 125 11.72 -1.63 1.97
N GLU A 126 13.05 -1.68 1.77
CA GLU A 126 13.66 -2.36 0.63
C GLU A 126 13.32 -3.86 0.61
N ILE A 127 13.36 -4.53 1.76
CA ILE A 127 12.96 -5.94 1.91
C ILE A 127 11.49 -6.12 1.51
N SER A 128 10.61 -5.24 1.98
CA SER A 128 9.18 -5.28 1.65
C SER A 128 8.94 -5.06 0.15
N LEU A 129 9.65 -4.12 -0.46
CA LEU A 129 9.56 -3.86 -1.90
C LEU A 129 10.04 -5.04 -2.74
N GLU A 130 11.12 -5.73 -2.33
CA GLU A 130 11.60 -6.93 -3.03
C GLU A 130 10.53 -8.03 -3.06
N ALA A 131 9.90 -8.31 -1.91
CA ALA A 131 8.83 -9.29 -1.81
C ALA A 131 7.64 -8.92 -2.72
N ILE A 132 7.22 -7.66 -2.69
CA ILE A 132 6.14 -7.15 -3.55
C ILE A 132 6.52 -7.30 -5.02
N TYR A 133 7.71 -6.87 -5.43
CA TYR A 133 8.16 -6.95 -6.81
C TYR A 133 8.23 -8.39 -7.35
N GLY A 134 8.48 -9.38 -6.48
CA GLY A 134 8.33 -10.79 -6.81
C GLY A 134 6.90 -11.13 -7.25
N VAL A 135 5.91 -10.75 -6.43
CA VAL A 135 4.47 -10.95 -6.74
C VAL A 135 4.05 -10.20 -7.99
N LEU A 136 4.46 -8.94 -8.14
CA LEU A 136 4.10 -8.14 -9.34
C LEU A 136 4.64 -8.77 -10.62
N SER A 137 5.85 -9.33 -10.57
CA SER A 137 6.46 -9.98 -11.75
C SER A 137 5.73 -11.26 -12.14
N GLN A 138 5.29 -12.05 -11.16
CA GLN A 138 4.46 -13.25 -11.40
C GLN A 138 3.08 -12.88 -11.98
N ALA A 139 2.42 -11.89 -11.38
CA ALA A 139 1.11 -11.40 -11.83
C ALA A 139 1.18 -10.81 -13.25
N GLU A 140 2.24 -10.06 -13.56
CA GLU A 140 2.48 -9.50 -14.89
C GLU A 140 2.68 -10.58 -15.95
N ALA A 141 3.50 -11.60 -15.65
CA ALA A 141 3.73 -12.72 -16.55
C ALA A 141 2.44 -13.52 -16.82
N ALA A 142 1.55 -13.61 -15.82
CA ALA A 142 0.25 -14.26 -15.93
C ALA A 142 -0.85 -13.36 -16.53
N GLY A 143 -0.59 -12.06 -16.75
CA GLY A 143 -1.58 -11.12 -17.27
C GLY A 143 -2.76 -10.84 -16.33
N VAL A 144 -2.55 -10.98 -15.02
CA VAL A 144 -3.61 -10.82 -13.99
C VAL A 144 -3.37 -9.57 -13.14
N PRO A 145 -4.44 -8.94 -12.61
CA PRO A 145 -4.29 -7.83 -11.66
C PRO A 145 -3.78 -8.32 -10.30
N VAL A 146 -3.37 -7.35 -9.48
CA VAL A 146 -2.93 -7.54 -8.10
C VAL A 146 -3.90 -6.82 -7.18
N SER A 147 -4.21 -7.47 -6.07
CA SER A 147 -5.00 -6.91 -4.97
C SER A 147 -4.08 -6.51 -3.83
N VAL A 148 -4.30 -5.33 -3.28
CA VAL A 148 -3.66 -4.87 -2.04
C VAL A 148 -4.74 -4.64 -0.99
N SER A 149 -4.59 -5.25 0.18
CA SER A 149 -5.54 -5.12 1.27
C SER A 149 -4.87 -5.29 2.62
N TYR A 150 -5.50 -4.78 3.66
CA TYR A 150 -5.13 -5.15 5.02
C TYR A 150 -5.72 -6.52 5.36
N VAL A 151 -5.04 -7.22 6.27
CA VAL A 151 -5.49 -8.48 6.85
C VAL A 151 -5.23 -8.45 8.35
N ALA A 152 -6.10 -9.13 9.09
CA ALA A 152 -6.09 -9.25 10.55
C ALA A 152 -5.85 -10.70 10.96
#